data_AF-A0A6C1E4B9-F1
#
_entry.id   AF-A0A6C1E4B9-F1
#
_cell.length_a   1.000
_cell.length_b   1.000
_cell.length_c   1.000
_cell.angle_alpha   90.00
_cell.angle_beta   90.00
_cell.angle_gamma   90.00
#
_symmetry.space_group_name_H-M   'P 1'
#
loop_
_entity.id
_entity.type
_entity.pdbx_description
1 polymer ?
#
loop_
_entity_poly.entity_id
_entity_poly.type
_entity_poly.pdbx_seq_one_letter_code
_entity_poly.pdbx_strand_id
1 'polypeptide(L)'
;MGRSKKRSRASSSRLNPLRKAGSNGDNKDANVVNKKLQPLLQNLSSVVPNDRSVALSSISVLCEDSHMRQLLLKEKLVHIILSKLLNDSNSDIVVESFGLLRNLSLEEGYDVSIYLWRSDIWTSISSNFVKIIDSLSALQAAEQQTQSKPAGKAKIESKRLLFDFTDNLLSLVVALSNGSDNILDELLNENKISGIFQVILELLKYGVEKLPVNLYNTILDLIYDLSSESFEFIDQVSHNKHISQFLNELSSDSHPQTNELTKVLIEGINFQFLDTKITYDQCNKMIHSVCHSINNIDPVQLMNDINNPEEIAPATNKDETSKVIEKIKNYNAKRNESMMKLQSVEIAIDLITAIIELIASKYETAQPNEAVIPDELVNTLTNFLPHVFMILKDTFTSRILIGWNNLIWLYVTLSLTELSEDLLASLWSYVTQLDSQDDLSIKIGRMGCIWAVLKLISSNGAAEGGNQVLNIFQMLNNIEFVKGIISELQNNEDLELKQKCINVLSTYAMVQGQIEINKEIGQFFIQKLTQSNVQPEILVEMTNSLFQIYGDASYDYNEPIFVGGEFLSILKDQVVPNLRQQFKMVDKNKDPELKERCHDCFITLDSFIHYKTDEN
;
A
#
# COMPACT_ATOMS: atom_id res chain seq x y z
N MET A 1 8.86 21.36 -13.46
CA MET A 1 8.71 20.04 -14.11
C MET A 1 7.99 19.15 -13.10
N GLY A 2 6.66 19.16 -13.11
CA GLY A 2 5.86 18.31 -12.23
C GLY A 2 5.88 16.91 -12.80
N ARG A 3 6.74 16.04 -12.26
CA ARG A 3 6.77 14.61 -12.55
C ARG A 3 5.96 13.91 -11.47
N SER A 4 5.19 12.88 -11.84
CA SER A 4 4.42 12.06 -10.91
C SER A 4 5.28 11.69 -9.69
N LYS A 5 4.80 11.94 -8.47
CA LYS A 5 5.54 11.56 -7.25
C LYS A 5 5.72 10.04 -7.26
N LYS A 6 6.90 9.54 -6.84
CA LYS A 6 7.08 8.12 -6.51
C LYS A 6 5.88 7.69 -5.67
N ARG A 7 5.20 6.60 -6.06
CA ARG A 7 4.12 6.08 -5.22
C ARG A 7 4.71 5.79 -3.84
N SER A 8 4.00 6.24 -2.80
CA SER A 8 4.48 6.04 -1.44
C SER A 8 4.54 4.54 -1.15
N ARG A 9 5.74 4.07 -0.79
CA ARG A 9 6.03 2.71 -0.30
C ARG A 9 5.14 2.27 0.87
N ALA A 10 4.43 3.20 1.51
CA ALA A 10 3.42 2.89 2.51
C ALA A 10 2.33 1.95 1.98
N SER A 11 1.96 2.05 0.69
CA SER A 11 0.98 1.17 0.05
C SER A 11 1.52 -0.23 -0.30
N SER A 12 2.85 -0.35 -0.48
CA SER A 12 3.57 -1.60 -0.77
C SER A 12 4.02 -2.33 0.48
N SER A 13 3.94 -1.72 1.67
CA SER A 13 3.90 -2.52 2.88
C SER A 13 2.62 -3.34 2.78
N ARG A 14 2.72 -4.60 2.34
CA ARG A 14 1.68 -5.61 2.52
C ARG A 14 1.56 -5.78 4.03
N LEU A 15 0.92 -4.81 4.68
CA LEU A 15 0.53 -4.87 6.07
C LEU A 15 -0.46 -6.00 6.11
N ASN A 16 0.05 -7.18 6.42
CA ASN A 16 -0.76 -8.36 6.64
C ASN A 16 -1.80 -7.96 7.71
N PRO A 17 -3.10 -7.85 7.36
CA PRO A 17 -4.14 -7.37 8.27
C PRO A 17 -4.34 -8.30 9.47
N LEU A 18 -3.66 -9.46 9.47
CA LEU A 18 -3.70 -10.49 10.49
C LEU A 18 -2.61 -10.35 11.56
N ARG A 19 -1.88 -9.22 11.62
CA ARG A 19 -0.85 -8.98 12.64
C ARG A 19 -1.47 -8.82 14.04
N LYS A 20 -1.82 -9.94 14.67
CA LYS A 20 -2.11 -9.98 16.11
C LYS A 20 -0.80 -9.82 16.89
N ALA A 21 -0.78 -8.85 17.80
CA ALA A 21 0.29 -8.71 18.78
C ALA A 21 0.30 -9.98 19.68
N GLY A 22 1.27 -10.86 19.45
CA GLY A 22 1.47 -12.04 20.29
C GLY A 22 2.01 -11.65 21.67
N SER A 23 1.33 -12.07 22.73
CA SER A 23 1.82 -11.88 24.11
C SER A 23 2.98 -12.85 24.40
N ASN A 24 4.05 -12.33 25.00
CA ASN A 24 5.26 -13.08 25.38
C ASN A 24 4.96 -14.35 26.18
N GLY A 25 5.50 -15.47 25.69
CA GLY A 25 5.42 -16.80 26.30
C GLY A 25 6.71 -17.60 26.11
N ASP A 26 7.86 -17.04 26.49
CA ASP A 26 9.21 -17.55 26.19
C ASP A 26 9.42 -19.06 26.47
N ASN A 27 8.78 -19.62 27.50
CA ASN A 27 8.87 -21.05 27.83
C ASN A 27 8.09 -21.97 26.86
N LYS A 28 7.02 -21.47 26.23
CA LYS A 28 6.29 -22.21 25.20
C LYS A 28 7.06 -22.20 23.89
N ASP A 29 7.67 -21.06 23.55
CA ASP A 29 8.45 -20.89 22.34
C ASP A 29 9.69 -21.79 22.33
N ALA A 30 10.43 -21.86 23.44
CA ALA A 30 11.58 -22.77 23.57
C ALA A 30 11.19 -24.25 23.37
N ASN A 31 9.99 -24.65 23.83
CA ASN A 31 9.49 -26.02 23.61
C ASN A 31 9.10 -26.27 22.15
N VAL A 32 8.43 -25.31 21.50
CA VAL A 32 8.07 -25.40 20.08
C VAL A 32 9.32 -25.47 19.21
N VAL A 33 10.31 -24.61 19.45
CA VAL A 33 11.59 -24.60 18.75
C VAL A 33 12.28 -25.96 18.86
N ASN A 34 12.49 -26.45 20.09
CA ASN A 34 13.25 -27.68 20.31
C ASN A 34 12.54 -28.94 19.82
N LYS A 35 11.21 -29.04 20.01
CA LYS A 35 10.46 -30.27 19.69
C LYS A 35 9.95 -30.33 18.26
N LYS A 36 9.68 -29.18 17.62
CA LYS A 36 9.03 -29.12 16.30
C LYS A 36 9.94 -28.52 15.22
N LEU A 37 10.59 -27.38 15.48
CA LEU A 37 11.32 -26.65 14.45
C LEU A 37 12.72 -27.23 14.20
N GLN A 38 13.48 -27.51 15.27
CA GLN A 38 14.84 -28.03 15.19
C GLN A 38 14.95 -29.34 14.37
N PRO A 39 14.06 -30.35 14.55
CA PRO A 39 14.09 -31.55 13.71
C PRO A 39 13.90 -31.26 12.21
N LEU A 40 13.01 -30.32 11.86
CA LEU A 40 12.80 -29.93 10.46
C LEU A 40 14.03 -29.24 9.87
N LEU A 41 14.66 -28.33 10.63
CA LEU A 41 15.88 -27.64 10.21
C LEU A 41 17.05 -28.61 10.01
N GLN A 42 17.17 -29.62 10.87
CA GLN A 42 18.17 -30.69 10.70
C GLN A 42 17.90 -31.52 9.44
N ASN A 43 16.63 -31.83 9.17
CA ASN A 43 16.23 -32.59 7.98
C ASN A 43 16.48 -31.83 6.67
N LEU A 44 16.47 -30.49 6.66
CA LEU A 44 16.92 -29.70 5.49
C LEU A 44 18.38 -30.00 5.11
N SER A 45 19.20 -30.46 6.05
CA SER A 45 20.59 -30.86 5.80
C SER A 45 20.76 -32.38 5.68
N SER A 46 19.66 -33.15 5.57
CA SER A 46 19.73 -34.61 5.39
C SER A 46 20.42 -34.97 4.07
N VAL A 47 21.17 -36.07 4.08
CA VAL A 47 21.75 -36.65 2.85
C VAL A 47 20.66 -37.21 1.92
N VAL A 48 19.48 -37.52 2.45
CA VAL A 48 18.35 -38.08 1.70
C VAL A 48 17.51 -36.96 1.08
N PRO A 49 17.37 -36.88 -0.27
CA PRO A 49 16.60 -35.82 -0.92
C PRO A 49 15.14 -35.74 -0.49
N ASN A 50 14.50 -36.89 -0.24
CA ASN A 50 13.11 -36.93 0.20
C ASN A 50 12.91 -36.28 1.58
N ASP A 51 13.83 -36.50 2.51
CA ASP A 51 13.77 -35.88 3.85
C ASP A 51 13.89 -34.36 3.76
N ARG A 52 14.77 -33.87 2.89
CA ARG A 52 14.93 -32.43 2.62
C ARG A 52 13.67 -31.83 2.02
N SER A 53 13.09 -32.48 1.01
CA SER A 53 11.85 -32.03 0.36
C SER A 53 10.68 -31.96 1.35
N VAL A 54 10.45 -33.02 2.14
CA VAL A 54 9.37 -33.03 3.15
C VAL A 54 9.58 -31.95 4.21
N ALA A 55 10.81 -31.76 4.67
CA ALA A 55 11.13 -30.72 5.65
C ALA A 55 10.94 -29.31 5.07
N LEU A 56 11.36 -29.09 3.82
CA LEU A 56 11.19 -27.81 3.12
C LEU A 56 9.71 -27.46 2.95
N SER A 57 8.89 -28.38 2.45
CA SER A 57 7.44 -28.13 2.32
C SER A 57 6.76 -27.88 3.65
N SER A 58 7.16 -28.61 4.70
CA SER A 58 6.63 -28.41 6.05
C SER A 58 7.00 -27.02 6.60
N ILE A 59 8.24 -26.58 6.38
CA ILE A 59 8.71 -25.27 6.80
C ILE A 59 8.00 -24.17 6.02
N SER A 60 7.81 -24.33 4.70
CA SER A 60 7.08 -23.37 3.87
C SER A 60 5.66 -23.10 4.39
N VAL A 61 4.93 -24.14 4.80
CA VAL A 61 3.60 -24.00 5.42
C VAL A 61 3.70 -23.34 6.80
N LEU A 62 4.68 -23.70 7.62
CA LEU A 62 4.85 -23.06 8.94
C LEU A 62 5.21 -21.58 8.83
N CYS A 63 5.93 -21.17 7.79
CA CYS A 63 6.26 -19.78 7.53
C CYS A 63 5.05 -18.93 7.14
N GLU A 64 3.89 -19.50 6.84
CA GLU A 64 2.67 -18.70 6.65
C GLU A 64 2.21 -18.04 7.96
N ASP A 65 2.46 -18.67 9.11
CA ASP A 65 2.20 -18.08 10.43
C ASP A 65 3.33 -17.13 10.84
N SER A 66 2.96 -15.91 11.22
CA SER A 66 3.93 -14.85 11.55
C SER A 66 4.83 -15.23 12.74
N HIS A 67 4.28 -15.86 13.79
CA HIS A 67 5.07 -16.23 14.97
C HIS A 67 6.06 -17.35 14.66
N MET A 68 5.61 -18.40 13.97
CA MET A 68 6.45 -19.52 13.55
C MET A 68 7.53 -19.09 12.57
N ARG A 69 7.22 -18.18 11.64
CA ARG A 69 8.18 -17.56 10.72
C ARG A 69 9.29 -16.84 11.47
N GLN A 70 8.95 -16.00 12.45
CA GLN A 70 9.93 -15.29 13.28
C GLN A 70 10.87 -16.24 14.04
N LEU A 71 10.33 -17.33 14.60
CA LEU A 71 11.15 -18.35 15.28
C LEU A 71 12.11 -19.04 14.29
N LEU A 72 11.64 -19.44 13.11
CA LEU A 72 12.48 -20.05 12.08
C LEU A 72 13.60 -19.13 11.58
N LEU A 73 13.33 -17.82 11.43
CA LEU A 73 14.34 -16.83 11.07
C LEU A 73 15.43 -16.71 12.15
N LYS A 74 15.06 -16.70 13.44
CA LYS A 74 16.01 -16.72 14.56
C LYS A 74 16.88 -17.98 14.55
N GLU A 75 16.33 -19.11 14.12
CA GLU A 75 17.05 -20.39 13.97
C GLU A 75 17.83 -20.51 12.65
N LYS A 76 18.16 -19.38 12.01
CA LYS A 76 19.03 -19.29 10.81
C LYS A 76 18.50 -20.02 9.58
N LEU A 77 17.17 -20.12 9.42
CA LEU A 77 16.54 -20.75 8.25
C LEU A 77 17.12 -20.23 6.92
N VAL A 78 17.21 -18.91 6.74
CA VAL A 78 17.69 -18.30 5.49
C VAL A 78 19.12 -18.74 5.16
N HIS A 79 20.00 -18.80 6.16
CA HIS A 79 21.37 -19.24 5.98
C HIS A 79 21.45 -20.72 5.54
N ILE A 80 20.60 -21.58 6.10
CA ILE A 80 20.54 -23.00 5.73
C ILE A 80 20.12 -23.13 4.26
N ILE A 81 19.08 -22.40 3.84
CA ILE A 81 18.60 -22.42 2.44
C ILE A 81 19.72 -21.99 1.48
N LEU A 82 20.36 -20.84 1.73
CA LEU A 82 21.42 -20.29 0.89
C LEU A 82 22.61 -21.24 0.76
N SER A 83 23.02 -21.87 1.86
CA SER A 83 24.25 -22.69 1.90
C SER A 83 24.05 -24.14 1.49
N LYS A 84 22.82 -24.69 1.58
CA LYS A 84 22.56 -26.12 1.38
C LYS A 84 21.60 -26.43 0.23
N LEU A 85 20.58 -25.61 0.01
CA LEU A 85 19.46 -25.99 -0.85
C LEU A 85 19.48 -25.34 -2.23
N LEU A 86 20.04 -24.13 -2.38
CA LEU A 86 20.09 -23.46 -3.69
C LEU A 86 20.95 -24.20 -4.73
N ASN A 87 21.88 -25.05 -4.28
CA ASN A 87 22.74 -25.86 -5.13
C ASN A 87 22.44 -27.37 -5.00
N ASP A 88 21.22 -27.73 -4.59
CA ASP A 88 20.80 -29.12 -4.47
C ASP A 88 20.84 -29.83 -5.83
N SER A 89 21.11 -31.13 -5.81
CA SER A 89 21.07 -31.96 -7.03
C SER A 89 19.65 -32.23 -7.51
N ASN A 90 18.65 -32.11 -6.63
CA ASN A 90 17.24 -32.21 -6.98
C ASN A 90 16.67 -30.83 -7.33
N SER A 91 16.28 -30.65 -8.59
CA SER A 91 15.70 -29.41 -9.09
C SER A 91 14.42 -29.00 -8.36
N ASP A 92 13.57 -29.93 -7.93
CA ASP A 92 12.33 -29.60 -7.19
C ASP A 92 12.65 -28.87 -5.88
N ILE A 93 13.70 -29.31 -5.17
CA ILE A 93 14.17 -28.68 -3.92
C ILE A 93 14.70 -27.27 -4.20
N VAL A 94 15.45 -27.09 -5.29
CA VAL A 94 15.96 -25.77 -5.69
C VAL A 94 14.80 -24.82 -5.98
N VAL A 95 13.83 -25.25 -6.78
CA VAL A 95 12.66 -24.44 -7.13
C VAL A 95 11.87 -24.03 -5.90
N GLU A 96 11.56 -24.98 -5.01
CA GLU A 96 10.82 -24.72 -3.78
C GLU A 96 11.60 -23.83 -2.81
N SER A 97 12.94 -23.94 -2.78
CA SER A 97 13.80 -23.09 -1.95
C SER A 97 13.75 -21.63 -2.38
N PHE A 98 13.79 -21.35 -3.68
CA PHE A 98 13.60 -19.99 -4.19
C PHE A 98 12.20 -19.46 -3.92
N GLY A 99 11.17 -20.32 -4.02
CA GLY A 99 9.80 -19.98 -3.64
C GLY A 99 9.68 -19.59 -2.15
N LEU A 100 10.37 -20.31 -1.26
CA LEU A 100 10.42 -19.96 0.16
C LEU A 100 11.16 -18.64 0.40
N LEU A 101 12.31 -18.40 -0.24
CA LEU A 101 13.03 -17.13 -0.12
C LEU A 101 12.18 -15.94 -0.61
N ARG A 102 11.45 -16.11 -1.72
CA ARG A 102 10.49 -15.11 -2.21
C ARG A 102 9.45 -14.79 -1.13
N ASN A 103 8.81 -15.81 -0.56
CA ASN A 103 7.78 -15.61 0.46
C ASN A 103 8.34 -14.91 1.70
N LEU A 104 9.54 -15.30 2.16
CA LEU A 104 10.20 -14.66 3.29
C LEU A 104 10.53 -13.18 3.01
N SER A 105 11.00 -12.86 1.81
CA SER A 105 11.24 -11.46 1.41
C SER A 105 9.95 -10.63 1.36
N LEU A 106 8.86 -11.18 0.83
CA LEU A 106 7.57 -10.50 0.75
C LEU A 106 6.97 -10.23 2.13
N GLU A 107 7.05 -11.21 3.04
CA GLU A 107 6.41 -11.14 4.36
C GLU A 107 7.21 -10.33 5.39
N GLU A 108 8.55 -10.32 5.30
CA GLU A 108 9.44 -9.66 6.26
C GLU A 108 10.03 -8.35 5.75
N GLY A 109 9.95 -8.10 4.44
CA GLY A 109 10.35 -6.84 3.82
C GLY A 109 11.86 -6.57 3.91
N TYR A 110 12.20 -5.41 4.49
CA TYR A 110 13.55 -4.82 4.44
C TYR A 110 14.63 -5.73 5.01
N ASP A 111 14.43 -6.31 6.20
CA ASP A 111 15.49 -7.04 6.90
C ASP A 111 15.94 -8.30 6.16
N VAL A 112 14.98 -9.12 5.70
CA VAL A 112 15.27 -10.33 4.93
C VAL A 112 15.86 -9.96 3.56
N SER A 113 15.32 -8.95 2.89
CA SER A 113 15.79 -8.55 1.56
C SER A 113 17.23 -8.03 1.59
N ILE A 114 17.58 -7.19 2.56
CA ILE A 114 18.96 -6.74 2.78
C ILE A 114 19.88 -7.89 3.14
N TYR A 115 19.43 -8.84 3.98
CA TYR A 115 20.23 -10.00 4.34
C TYR A 115 20.54 -10.89 3.12
N LEU A 116 19.54 -11.17 2.28
CA LEU A 116 19.72 -11.93 1.04
C LEU A 116 20.66 -11.21 0.07
N TRP A 117 20.49 -9.90 -0.10
CA TRP A 117 21.32 -9.10 -0.99
C TRP A 117 22.79 -9.10 -0.56
N ARG A 118 23.05 -8.87 0.74
CA ARG A 118 24.41 -8.93 1.32
C ARG A 118 25.02 -10.33 1.29
N SER A 119 24.18 -11.37 1.19
CA SER A 119 24.60 -12.75 1.04
C SER A 119 24.84 -13.13 -0.44
N ASP A 120 24.89 -12.15 -1.34
CA ASP A 120 25.15 -12.31 -2.77
C ASP A 120 24.12 -13.21 -3.50
N ILE A 121 22.84 -13.10 -3.12
CA ILE A 121 21.76 -13.83 -3.78
C ILE A 121 21.69 -13.54 -5.29
N TRP A 122 22.09 -12.33 -5.71
CA TRP A 122 22.03 -11.89 -7.10
C TRP A 122 22.89 -12.78 -8.03
N THR A 123 24.07 -13.21 -7.58
CA THR A 123 24.91 -14.13 -8.35
C THR A 123 24.17 -15.45 -8.62
N SER A 124 23.45 -15.97 -7.62
CA SER A 124 22.63 -17.17 -7.77
C SER A 124 21.47 -16.94 -8.75
N ILE A 125 20.73 -15.84 -8.61
CA ILE A 125 19.63 -15.46 -9.52
C ILE A 125 20.14 -15.36 -10.97
N SER A 126 21.20 -14.59 -11.19
CA SER A 126 21.79 -14.36 -12.51
C SER A 126 22.23 -15.66 -13.18
N SER A 127 22.89 -16.55 -12.43
CA SER A 127 23.32 -17.85 -12.96
C SER A 127 22.14 -18.73 -13.39
N ASN A 128 21.00 -18.63 -12.69
CA ASN A 128 19.81 -19.42 -13.01
C ASN A 128 18.97 -18.77 -14.13
N PHE A 129 19.01 -17.46 -14.30
CA PHE A 129 18.49 -16.79 -15.51
C PHE A 129 19.14 -17.32 -16.79
N VAL A 130 20.46 -17.49 -16.79
CA VAL A 130 21.17 -18.11 -17.92
C VAL A 130 20.66 -19.53 -18.19
N LYS A 131 20.50 -20.36 -17.14
CA LYS A 131 19.95 -21.72 -17.29
C LYS A 131 18.51 -21.74 -17.82
N ILE A 132 17.68 -20.77 -17.43
CA ILE A 132 16.31 -20.64 -17.93
C ILE A 132 16.33 -20.33 -19.42
N ILE A 133 17.16 -19.39 -19.86
CA ILE A 133 17.32 -19.03 -21.27
C ILE A 133 17.76 -20.26 -22.10
N ASP A 134 18.75 -21.00 -21.61
CA ASP A 134 19.22 -22.23 -22.27
C ASP A 134 18.11 -23.30 -22.34
N SER A 135 17.35 -23.46 -21.25
CA SER A 135 16.25 -24.43 -21.17
C SER A 135 15.08 -24.07 -22.09
N LEU A 136 14.73 -22.80 -22.21
CA LEU A 136 13.72 -22.30 -23.13
C LEU A 136 14.13 -22.53 -24.59
N SER A 137 15.40 -22.24 -24.92
CA SER A 137 15.97 -22.47 -26.25
C SER A 137 15.90 -23.96 -26.63
N ALA A 138 16.27 -24.84 -25.69
CA ALA A 138 16.19 -26.29 -25.89
C ALA A 138 14.73 -26.77 -26.04
N LEU A 139 13.81 -26.21 -25.26
CA LEU A 139 12.38 -26.51 -25.34
C LEU A 139 11.80 -26.12 -26.70
N GLN A 140 12.12 -24.92 -27.20
CA GLN A 140 11.68 -24.43 -28.50
C GLN A 140 12.22 -25.29 -29.65
N ALA A 141 13.51 -25.66 -29.61
CA ALA A 141 14.11 -26.54 -30.60
C ALA A 141 13.46 -27.94 -30.60
N ALA A 142 13.13 -28.49 -29.43
CA ALA A 142 12.46 -29.78 -29.31
C ALA A 142 11.02 -29.74 -29.86
N GLU A 143 10.29 -28.65 -29.66
CA GLU A 143 8.94 -28.47 -30.21
C GLU A 143 8.94 -28.41 -31.75
N GLN A 144 9.93 -27.75 -32.36
CA GLN A 144 10.06 -27.66 -33.81
C GLN A 144 10.36 -29.01 -34.48
N GLN A 145 11.04 -29.92 -33.78
CA GLN A 145 11.40 -31.25 -34.30
C GLN A 145 10.27 -32.29 -34.16
N THR A 146 9.25 -32.03 -33.33
CA THR A 146 8.25 -33.06 -32.94
C THR A 146 6.86 -32.74 -33.50
N GLN A 147 6.60 -33.04 -34.79
CA GLN A 147 5.30 -32.71 -35.41
C GLN A 147 4.13 -33.70 -35.17
N SER A 148 4.27 -34.78 -34.38
CA SER A 148 3.18 -35.80 -34.36
C SER A 148 3.09 -36.76 -33.17
N LYS A 149 3.71 -36.47 -32.01
CA LYS A 149 3.50 -37.30 -30.80
C LYS A 149 3.17 -36.44 -29.57
N PRO A 150 2.15 -36.82 -28.77
CA PRO A 150 1.87 -36.17 -27.49
C PRO A 150 3.12 -36.16 -26.61
N ALA A 151 3.38 -35.04 -25.94
CA ALA A 151 4.48 -34.95 -24.99
C ALA A 151 4.29 -35.99 -23.88
N GLY A 152 5.33 -36.79 -23.60
CA GLY A 152 5.31 -37.72 -22.47
C GLY A 152 5.24 -36.97 -21.14
N LYS A 153 4.68 -37.60 -20.10
CA LYS A 153 4.48 -37.01 -18.76
C LYS A 153 5.74 -36.31 -18.21
N ALA A 154 6.92 -36.91 -18.37
CA ALA A 154 8.17 -36.31 -17.92
C ALA A 154 8.52 -34.97 -18.60
N LYS A 155 8.18 -34.79 -19.89
CA LYS A 155 8.38 -33.53 -20.60
C LYS A 155 7.42 -32.44 -20.12
N ILE A 156 6.18 -32.83 -19.80
CA ILE A 156 5.17 -31.92 -19.25
C ILE A 156 5.61 -31.43 -17.87
N GLU A 157 6.04 -32.33 -16.99
CA GLU A 157 6.51 -31.98 -15.65
C GLU A 157 7.79 -31.12 -15.70
N SER A 158 8.75 -31.44 -16.59
CA SER A 158 9.95 -30.61 -16.75
C SER A 158 9.64 -29.21 -17.26
N LYS A 159 8.68 -29.05 -18.18
CA LYS A 159 8.22 -27.74 -18.66
C LYS A 159 7.52 -26.97 -17.54
N ARG A 160 6.67 -27.63 -16.76
CA ARG A 160 6.01 -27.03 -15.58
C ARG A 160 7.03 -26.52 -14.57
N LEU A 161 8.00 -27.37 -14.21
CA LEU A 161 9.05 -27.00 -13.25
C LEU A 161 9.91 -25.83 -13.72
N LEU A 162 10.22 -25.74 -15.02
CA LEU A 162 10.92 -24.60 -15.61
C LEU A 162 10.14 -23.29 -15.42
N PHE A 163 8.83 -23.32 -15.64
CA PHE A 163 7.99 -22.13 -15.48
C PHE A 163 7.80 -21.76 -14.01
N ASP A 164 7.55 -22.72 -13.13
CA ASP A 164 7.47 -22.50 -11.68
C ASP A 164 8.79 -21.91 -11.14
N PHE A 165 9.93 -22.36 -11.68
CA PHE A 165 11.24 -21.81 -11.31
C PHE A 165 11.43 -20.37 -11.77
N THR A 166 11.03 -20.08 -13.01
CA THR A 166 11.13 -18.75 -13.60
C THR A 166 10.25 -17.77 -12.83
N ASP A 167 9.03 -18.18 -12.49
CA ASP A 167 8.09 -17.43 -11.67
C ASP A 167 8.70 -17.07 -10.30
N ASN A 168 9.20 -18.07 -9.56
CA ASN A 168 9.83 -17.85 -8.25
C ASN A 168 11.01 -16.87 -8.31
N LEU A 169 11.85 -16.93 -9.36
CA LEU A 169 12.99 -16.03 -9.50
C LEU A 169 12.59 -14.60 -9.84
N LEU A 170 11.67 -14.40 -10.78
CA LEU A 170 11.20 -13.07 -11.15
C LEU A 170 10.45 -12.41 -9.99
N SER A 171 9.58 -13.15 -9.30
CA SER A 171 8.88 -12.63 -8.11
C SER A 171 9.84 -12.37 -6.94
N LEU A 172 10.92 -13.15 -6.78
CA LEU A 172 11.96 -12.84 -5.79
C LEU A 172 12.68 -11.53 -6.11
N VAL A 173 12.94 -11.24 -7.40
CA VAL A 173 13.52 -9.95 -7.81
C VAL A 173 12.61 -8.79 -7.39
N VAL A 174 11.30 -8.90 -7.65
CA VAL A 174 10.32 -7.89 -7.22
C VAL A 174 10.28 -7.76 -5.69
N ALA A 175 10.28 -8.87 -4.97
CA ALA A 175 10.30 -8.84 -3.50
C ALA A 175 11.56 -8.15 -2.94
N LEU A 176 12.72 -8.37 -3.56
CA LEU A 176 13.98 -7.75 -3.18
C LEU A 176 14.00 -6.25 -3.47
N SER A 177 13.50 -5.80 -4.63
CA SER A 177 13.42 -4.38 -4.98
C SER A 177 12.48 -3.62 -4.05
N ASN A 178 11.35 -4.22 -3.69
CA ASN A 178 10.38 -3.63 -2.76
C ASN A 178 10.91 -3.61 -1.32
N GLY A 179 11.84 -4.51 -0.99
CA GLY A 179 12.49 -4.54 0.31
C GLY A 179 13.40 -3.33 0.56
N SER A 180 14.02 -2.71 -0.44
CA SER A 180 14.95 -1.57 -0.22
C SER A 180 15.17 -0.71 -1.47
N ASP A 181 15.21 0.63 -1.29
CA ASP A 181 15.56 1.57 -2.39
C ASP A 181 16.97 1.28 -2.92
N ASN A 182 17.93 1.02 -2.02
CA ASN A 182 19.30 0.72 -2.42
C ASN A 182 19.38 -0.54 -3.29
N ILE A 183 18.55 -1.55 -3.02
CA ILE A 183 18.50 -2.77 -3.83
C ILE A 183 17.92 -2.45 -5.21
N LEU A 184 16.82 -1.68 -5.27
CA LEU A 184 16.22 -1.23 -6.53
C LEU A 184 17.23 -0.43 -7.37
N ASP A 185 17.88 0.57 -6.78
CA ASP A 185 18.89 1.39 -7.46
C ASP A 185 20.04 0.52 -8.00
N GLU A 186 20.50 -0.45 -7.21
CA GLU A 186 21.53 -1.38 -7.68
C GLU A 186 21.05 -2.33 -8.78
N LEU A 187 19.78 -2.75 -8.75
CA LEU A 187 19.13 -3.62 -9.73
C LEU A 187 18.98 -2.92 -11.09
N LEU A 188 18.71 -1.62 -11.09
CA LEU A 188 18.53 -0.81 -12.29
C LEU A 188 19.85 -0.48 -13.01
N ASN A 189 21.01 -0.81 -12.43
CA ASN A 189 22.28 -0.73 -13.16
C ASN A 189 22.26 -1.62 -14.43
N GLU A 190 22.85 -1.12 -15.52
CA GLU A 190 22.82 -1.74 -16.86
C GLU A 190 23.11 -3.27 -16.87
N ASN A 191 24.06 -3.73 -16.05
CA ASN A 191 24.45 -5.14 -15.99
C ASN A 191 23.37 -6.04 -15.39
N LYS A 192 22.60 -5.57 -14.40
CA LYS A 192 21.61 -6.40 -13.70
C LYS A 192 20.27 -6.39 -14.44
N ILE A 193 19.82 -5.22 -14.86
CA ILE A 193 18.55 -5.06 -15.58
C ILE A 193 18.56 -5.74 -16.97
N SER A 194 19.71 -5.74 -17.65
CA SER A 194 19.85 -6.44 -18.95
C SER A 194 19.61 -7.94 -18.84
N GLY A 195 20.02 -8.58 -17.74
CA GLY A 195 19.74 -9.99 -17.48
C GLY A 195 18.24 -10.26 -17.30
N ILE A 196 17.53 -9.39 -16.58
CA ILE A 196 16.07 -9.48 -16.41
C ILE A 196 15.37 -9.31 -17.76
N PHE A 197 15.73 -8.27 -18.51
CA PHE A 197 15.19 -8.02 -19.85
C PHE A 197 15.45 -9.19 -20.79
N GLN A 198 16.63 -9.80 -20.74
CA GLN A 198 16.92 -10.96 -21.59
C GLN A 198 15.99 -12.14 -21.28
N VAL A 199 15.73 -12.45 -20.00
CA VAL A 199 14.79 -13.51 -19.62
C VAL A 199 13.38 -13.20 -20.13
N ILE A 200 12.89 -11.97 -19.91
CA ILE A 200 11.57 -11.54 -20.39
C ILE A 200 11.49 -11.69 -21.91
N LEU A 201 12.51 -11.23 -22.64
CA LEU A 201 12.55 -11.31 -24.10
C LEU A 201 12.50 -12.76 -24.60
N GLU A 202 13.24 -13.68 -23.98
CA GLU A 202 13.21 -15.09 -24.38
C GLU A 202 11.87 -15.77 -24.06
N LEU A 203 11.20 -15.39 -22.95
CA LEU A 203 9.84 -15.84 -22.66
C LEU A 203 8.83 -15.34 -23.69
N LEU A 204 8.91 -14.05 -24.06
CA LEU A 204 8.04 -13.46 -25.08
C LEU A 204 8.29 -14.07 -26.46
N LYS A 205 9.54 -14.34 -26.83
CA LYS A 205 9.91 -15.04 -28.08
C LYS A 205 9.42 -16.49 -28.11
N TYR A 206 9.37 -17.16 -26.96
CA TYR A 206 8.85 -18.52 -26.87
C TYR A 206 7.34 -18.57 -27.22
N GLY A 207 6.61 -17.51 -26.87
CA GLY A 207 5.21 -17.25 -27.24
C GLY A 207 4.32 -17.04 -26.02
N VAL A 208 3.65 -15.89 -25.93
CA VAL A 208 2.76 -15.52 -24.81
C VAL A 208 1.66 -16.55 -24.62
N GLU A 209 1.10 -17.07 -25.71
CA GLU A 209 0.05 -18.09 -25.72
C GLU A 209 0.48 -19.45 -25.14
N LYS A 210 1.79 -19.66 -24.99
CA LYS A 210 2.36 -20.91 -24.46
C LYS A 210 2.78 -20.81 -23.00
N LEU A 211 2.79 -19.59 -22.43
CA LEU A 211 3.12 -19.37 -21.04
C LEU A 211 1.92 -19.72 -20.15
N PRO A 212 2.13 -20.24 -18.94
CA PRO A 212 1.08 -20.28 -17.94
C PRO A 212 0.67 -18.85 -17.57
N VAL A 213 -0.64 -18.63 -17.34
CA VAL A 213 -1.16 -17.30 -16.95
C VAL A 213 -0.43 -16.73 -15.73
N ASN A 214 -0.02 -17.56 -14.77
CA ASN A 214 0.71 -17.12 -13.58
C ASN A 214 2.05 -16.47 -13.96
N LEU A 215 2.83 -17.13 -14.83
CA LEU A 215 4.12 -16.62 -15.26
C LEU A 215 3.96 -15.36 -16.12
N TYR A 216 2.92 -15.31 -16.97
CA TYR A 216 2.59 -14.11 -17.72
C TYR A 216 2.24 -12.94 -16.78
N ASN A 217 1.42 -13.19 -15.76
CA ASN A 217 1.11 -12.20 -14.73
C ASN A 217 2.36 -11.77 -13.96
N THR A 218 3.29 -12.67 -13.65
CA THR A 218 4.56 -12.32 -13.00
C THR A 218 5.44 -11.41 -13.86
N ILE A 219 5.45 -11.59 -15.20
CA ILE A 219 6.12 -10.66 -16.11
C ILE A 219 5.46 -9.28 -16.05
N LEU A 220 4.13 -9.22 -16.12
CA LEU A 220 3.38 -7.97 -16.07
C LEU A 220 3.54 -7.27 -14.71
N ASP A 221 3.49 -8.03 -13.61
CA ASP A 221 3.65 -7.56 -12.23
C ASP A 221 5.03 -6.94 -12.04
N LEU A 222 6.09 -7.59 -12.51
CA LEU A 222 7.45 -7.03 -12.48
C LEU A 222 7.55 -5.70 -13.23
N ILE A 223 6.96 -5.61 -14.43
CA ILE A 223 6.99 -4.37 -15.22
C ILE A 223 6.17 -3.27 -14.52
N TYR A 224 4.97 -3.61 -14.04
CA TYR A 224 4.10 -2.68 -13.33
C TYR A 224 4.76 -2.15 -12.06
N ASP A 225 5.26 -3.03 -11.20
CA ASP A 225 5.85 -2.71 -9.91
C ASP A 225 7.08 -1.80 -10.08
N LEU A 226 8.06 -2.21 -10.90
CA LEU A 226 9.27 -1.40 -11.15
C LEU A 226 8.98 -0.08 -11.85
N SER A 227 8.01 -0.04 -12.78
CA SER A 227 7.61 1.22 -13.44
C SER A 227 6.90 2.19 -12.49
N SER A 228 6.17 1.68 -11.50
CA SER A 228 5.51 2.51 -10.50
C SER A 228 6.45 3.17 -9.49
N GLU A 229 7.63 2.58 -9.29
CA GLU A 229 8.65 3.03 -8.33
C GLU A 229 9.80 3.82 -8.98
N SER A 230 10.08 3.62 -10.27
CA SER A 230 11.26 4.18 -10.93
C SER A 230 11.04 4.70 -12.36
N PHE A 231 11.28 5.99 -12.52
CA PHE A 231 11.38 6.63 -13.85
C PHE A 231 12.55 6.09 -14.68
N GLU A 232 13.67 5.74 -14.03
CA GLU A 232 14.82 5.17 -14.73
C GLU A 232 14.45 3.84 -15.39
N PHE A 233 13.62 3.02 -14.72
CA PHE A 233 13.10 1.80 -15.31
C PHE A 233 12.20 2.07 -16.53
N ILE A 234 11.28 3.04 -16.44
CA ILE A 234 10.43 3.46 -17.57
C ILE A 234 11.29 3.88 -18.77
N ASP A 235 12.33 4.69 -18.52
CA ASP A 235 13.26 5.13 -19.56
C ASP A 235 14.00 3.93 -20.17
N GLN A 236 14.54 3.02 -19.37
CA GLN A 236 15.25 1.83 -19.86
C GLN A 236 14.34 0.91 -20.71
N VAL A 237 13.09 0.69 -20.29
CA VAL A 237 12.10 -0.07 -21.07
C VAL A 237 11.78 0.64 -22.39
N SER A 238 11.64 1.96 -22.38
CA SER A 238 11.36 2.77 -23.58
C SER A 238 12.51 2.71 -24.60
N HIS A 239 13.76 2.56 -24.16
CA HIS A 239 14.92 2.36 -25.04
C HIS A 239 15.07 0.90 -25.51
N ASN A 240 14.45 -0.07 -24.83
CA ASN A 240 14.41 -1.45 -25.27
C ASN A 240 13.31 -1.65 -26.31
N LYS A 241 13.68 -1.60 -27.60
CA LYS A 241 12.74 -1.69 -28.73
C LYS A 241 11.76 -2.87 -28.64
N HIS A 242 12.23 -4.04 -28.21
CA HIS A 242 11.39 -5.24 -28.19
C HIS A 242 10.38 -5.24 -27.04
N ILE A 243 10.81 -4.84 -25.84
CA ILE A 243 9.89 -4.73 -24.70
C ILE A 243 8.92 -3.58 -24.93
N SER A 244 9.39 -2.42 -25.40
CA SER A 244 8.52 -1.30 -25.75
C SER A 244 7.49 -1.67 -26.82
N GLN A 245 7.88 -2.44 -27.86
CA GLN A 245 6.92 -2.94 -28.85
C GLN A 245 5.88 -3.85 -28.21
N PHE A 246 6.29 -4.80 -27.36
CA PHE A 246 5.37 -5.66 -26.63
C PHE A 246 4.38 -4.85 -25.79
N LEU A 247 4.84 -3.82 -25.08
CA LEU A 247 3.96 -2.96 -24.28
C LEU A 247 2.95 -2.18 -25.11
N ASN A 248 3.34 -1.70 -26.30
CA ASN A 248 2.42 -0.99 -27.21
C ASN A 248 1.35 -1.91 -27.81
N GLU A 249 1.58 -3.23 -27.83
CA GLU A 249 0.66 -4.25 -28.34
C GLU A 249 -0.16 -4.91 -27.22
N LEU A 250 0.02 -4.50 -25.95
CA LEU A 250 -0.73 -5.04 -24.81
C LEU A 250 -2.22 -4.74 -24.93
N SER A 251 -3.03 -5.78 -24.74
CA SER A 251 -4.49 -5.71 -24.71
C SER A 251 -5.04 -6.79 -23.79
N SER A 252 -6.31 -6.67 -23.38
CA SER A 252 -6.97 -7.70 -22.56
C SER A 252 -6.97 -9.10 -23.21
N ASP A 253 -6.80 -9.17 -24.53
CA ASP A 253 -6.83 -10.40 -25.31
C ASP A 253 -5.43 -10.95 -25.61
N SER A 254 -4.37 -10.35 -25.05
CA SER A 254 -2.97 -10.74 -25.30
C SER A 254 -2.62 -12.16 -24.81
N HIS A 255 -3.42 -12.76 -23.92
CA HIS A 255 -3.21 -14.11 -23.41
C HIS A 255 -4.51 -14.96 -23.47
N PRO A 256 -4.46 -16.25 -23.85
CA PRO A 256 -5.67 -17.08 -24.00
C PRO A 256 -6.40 -17.37 -22.68
N GLN A 257 -5.71 -17.27 -21.55
CA GLN A 257 -6.25 -17.49 -20.21
C GLN A 257 -6.27 -16.21 -19.37
N THR A 258 -6.42 -15.03 -20.00
CA THR A 258 -6.53 -13.74 -19.29
C THR A 258 -7.49 -13.86 -18.10
N ASN A 259 -7.01 -13.49 -16.91
CA ASN A 259 -7.81 -13.38 -15.70
C ASN A 259 -7.92 -11.92 -15.24
N GLU A 260 -8.60 -11.69 -14.12
CA GLU A 260 -8.83 -10.36 -13.54
C GLU A 260 -7.51 -9.64 -13.25
N LEU A 261 -6.52 -10.36 -12.69
CA LEU A 261 -5.20 -9.81 -12.40
C LEU A 261 -4.47 -9.38 -13.68
N THR A 262 -4.52 -10.19 -14.75
CA THR A 262 -3.93 -9.83 -16.05
C THR A 262 -4.48 -8.49 -16.55
N LYS A 263 -5.80 -8.29 -16.51
CA LYS A 263 -6.46 -7.08 -17.00
C LYS A 263 -6.04 -5.85 -16.20
N VAL A 264 -6.07 -5.96 -14.87
CA VAL A 264 -5.71 -4.84 -13.98
C VAL A 264 -4.23 -4.47 -14.12
N LEU A 265 -3.33 -5.45 -14.27
CA LEU A 265 -1.90 -5.19 -14.50
C LEU A 265 -1.66 -4.48 -15.84
N ILE A 266 -2.37 -4.87 -16.90
CA ILE A 266 -2.25 -4.19 -18.21
C ILE A 266 -2.69 -2.73 -18.11
N GLU A 267 -3.83 -2.44 -17.45
CA GLU A 267 -4.26 -1.06 -17.21
C GLU A 267 -3.25 -0.29 -16.35
N GLY A 268 -2.68 -0.94 -15.33
CA GLY A 268 -1.62 -0.38 -14.51
C GLY A 268 -0.37 0.00 -15.31
N ILE A 269 0.11 -0.89 -16.18
CA ILE A 269 1.26 -0.61 -17.05
C ILE A 269 0.94 0.53 -18.02
N ASN A 270 -0.23 0.50 -18.68
CA ASN A 270 -0.65 1.58 -19.57
C ASN A 270 -0.68 2.93 -18.86
N PHE A 271 -1.19 2.96 -17.63
CA PHE A 271 -1.18 4.15 -16.78
C PHE A 271 0.25 4.68 -16.54
N GLN A 272 1.19 3.81 -16.15
CA GLN A 272 2.58 4.22 -15.84
C GLN A 272 3.31 4.76 -17.08
N PHE A 273 3.13 4.13 -18.25
CA PHE A 273 3.85 4.53 -19.47
C PHE A 273 3.21 5.73 -20.20
N LEU A 274 1.94 6.05 -19.92
CA LEU A 274 1.31 7.28 -20.38
C LEU A 274 1.73 8.49 -19.53
N ASP A 275 1.92 8.31 -18.22
CA ASP A 275 2.31 9.36 -17.25
C ASP A 275 1.52 10.68 -17.50
N THR A 276 2.19 11.80 -17.66
CA THR A 276 1.58 13.13 -17.87
C THR A 276 0.82 13.29 -19.19
N LYS A 277 0.98 12.36 -20.15
CA LYS A 277 0.31 12.43 -21.46
C LYS A 277 -1.14 11.93 -21.41
N ILE A 278 -1.55 11.31 -20.31
CA ILE A 278 -2.90 10.80 -20.14
C ILE A 278 -3.96 11.92 -20.21
N THR A 279 -5.06 11.61 -20.88
CA THR A 279 -6.23 12.49 -21.01
C THR A 279 -7.30 12.14 -19.98
N TYR A 280 -8.21 13.08 -19.68
CA TYR A 280 -9.33 12.81 -18.79
C TYR A 280 -10.25 11.68 -19.29
N ASP A 281 -10.46 11.57 -20.61
CA ASP A 281 -11.20 10.46 -21.23
C ASP A 281 -10.51 9.10 -20.99
N GLN A 282 -9.18 9.05 -21.11
CA GLN A 282 -8.41 7.85 -20.78
C GLN A 282 -8.49 7.51 -19.29
N CYS A 283 -8.41 8.49 -18.39
CA CYS A 283 -8.62 8.28 -16.95
C CYS A 283 -10.00 7.66 -16.68
N ASN A 284 -11.05 8.22 -17.28
CA ASN A 284 -12.41 7.72 -17.14
C ASN A 284 -12.53 6.26 -17.62
N LYS A 285 -12.00 5.96 -18.81
CA LYS A 285 -12.00 4.60 -19.37
C LYS A 285 -11.24 3.60 -18.50
N MET A 286 -10.07 3.99 -17.99
CA MET A 286 -9.28 3.16 -17.09
C MET A 286 -10.03 2.84 -15.80
N ILE A 287 -10.65 3.84 -15.16
CA ILE A 287 -11.46 3.62 -13.95
C ILE A 287 -12.55 2.56 -14.20
N HIS A 288 -13.30 2.70 -15.29
CA HIS A 288 -14.35 1.74 -15.65
C HIS A 288 -13.80 0.36 -16.00
N SER A 289 -12.70 0.27 -16.76
CA SER A 289 -12.05 -0.99 -17.15
C SER A 289 -11.56 -1.79 -15.93
N VAL A 290 -10.91 -1.09 -14.99
CA VAL A 290 -10.39 -1.66 -13.75
C VAL A 290 -11.55 -2.15 -12.86
N CYS A 291 -12.58 -1.32 -12.65
CA CYS A 291 -13.75 -1.71 -11.86
C CYS A 291 -14.51 -2.88 -12.49
N HIS A 292 -14.67 -2.88 -13.81
CA HIS A 292 -15.33 -3.98 -14.53
C HIS A 292 -14.56 -5.29 -14.38
N SER A 293 -13.23 -5.24 -14.38
CA SER A 293 -12.37 -6.42 -14.22
C SER A 293 -12.56 -7.12 -12.87
N ILE A 294 -12.89 -6.38 -11.81
CA ILE A 294 -13.06 -6.93 -10.46
C ILE A 294 -14.53 -7.12 -10.04
N ASN A 295 -15.50 -6.70 -10.87
CA ASN A 295 -16.92 -6.63 -10.52
C ASN A 295 -17.55 -7.97 -10.09
N ASN A 296 -17.01 -9.11 -10.56
CA ASN A 296 -17.54 -10.43 -10.26
C ASN A 296 -16.87 -11.11 -9.06
N ILE A 297 -15.97 -10.42 -8.37
CA ILE A 297 -15.27 -10.96 -7.20
C ILE A 297 -16.11 -10.64 -5.95
N ASP A 298 -16.56 -11.69 -5.25
CA ASP A 298 -17.17 -11.55 -3.93
C ASP A 298 -16.06 -11.42 -2.87
N PRO A 299 -15.89 -10.25 -2.22
CA PRO A 299 -14.82 -10.02 -1.25
C PRO A 299 -14.92 -10.90 0.00
N VAL A 300 -16.13 -11.27 0.42
CA VAL A 300 -16.36 -12.10 1.61
C VAL A 300 -15.99 -13.55 1.30
N GLN A 301 -16.46 -14.07 0.17
CA GLN A 301 -16.10 -15.41 -0.27
C GLN A 301 -14.59 -15.54 -0.50
N LEU A 302 -13.98 -14.51 -1.10
CA LEU A 302 -12.54 -14.42 -1.33
C LEU A 302 -11.72 -14.60 -0.04
N MET A 303 -12.05 -13.83 0.99
CA MET A 303 -11.37 -13.94 2.28
C MET A 303 -11.60 -15.27 2.98
N ASN A 304 -12.79 -15.87 2.81
CA ASN A 304 -13.08 -17.19 3.35
C ASN A 304 -12.23 -18.29 2.68
N ASP A 305 -12.07 -18.22 1.36
CA ASP A 305 -11.29 -19.20 0.60
C ASP A 305 -9.78 -19.12 0.91
N ILE A 306 -9.30 -17.96 1.37
CA ILE A 306 -7.90 -17.76 1.78
C ILE A 306 -7.69 -18.18 3.24
N ASN A 307 -8.54 -17.71 4.15
CA ASN A 307 -8.26 -17.80 5.60
C ASN A 307 -8.72 -19.10 6.25
N ASN A 308 -9.66 -19.82 5.64
CA ASN A 308 -10.24 -21.03 6.23
C ASN A 308 -9.80 -22.27 5.44
N PRO A 309 -8.67 -22.91 5.82
CA PRO A 309 -8.29 -24.18 5.22
C PRO A 309 -9.36 -25.24 5.45
N GLU A 310 -9.70 -26.02 4.42
CA GLU A 310 -10.53 -27.20 4.60
C GLU A 310 -9.87 -28.12 5.63
N GLU A 311 -10.63 -28.62 6.63
CA GLU A 311 -10.11 -29.62 7.56
C GLU A 311 -9.84 -30.94 6.81
N ILE A 312 -8.58 -31.18 6.45
CA ILE A 312 -8.16 -32.41 5.80
C ILE A 312 -7.71 -33.41 6.87
N ALA A 313 -8.59 -34.37 7.18
CA ALA A 313 -8.28 -35.45 8.11
C ALA A 313 -7.07 -36.29 7.63
N PRO A 314 -6.19 -36.75 8.55
CA PRO A 314 -5.06 -37.60 8.19
C PRO A 314 -5.53 -38.93 7.59
N ALA A 315 -4.87 -39.36 6.51
CA ALA A 315 -5.21 -40.61 5.84
C ALA A 315 -4.93 -41.81 6.77
N THR A 316 -5.89 -42.72 6.89
CA THR A 316 -5.74 -43.96 7.69
C THR A 316 -5.30 -45.15 6.85
N ASN A 317 -5.34 -45.03 5.52
CA ASN A 317 -4.94 -46.07 4.57
C ASN A 317 -4.41 -45.48 3.23
N LYS A 318 -3.88 -46.35 2.35
CA LYS A 318 -3.26 -45.94 1.06
C LYS A 318 -4.24 -45.31 0.07
N ASP A 319 -5.49 -45.79 -0.02
CA ASP A 319 -6.50 -45.24 -0.92
C ASP A 319 -7.02 -43.86 -0.45
N GLU A 320 -7.07 -43.65 0.88
CA GLU A 320 -7.30 -42.33 1.48
C GLU A 320 -6.11 -41.39 1.28
N THR A 321 -4.88 -41.92 1.23
CA THR A 321 -3.67 -41.10 1.00
C THR A 321 -3.75 -40.36 -0.33
N SER A 322 -4.15 -41.05 -1.42
CA SER A 322 -4.33 -40.42 -2.73
C SER A 322 -5.44 -39.37 -2.73
N LYS A 323 -6.57 -39.63 -2.05
CA LYS A 323 -7.68 -38.67 -1.92
C LYS A 323 -7.29 -37.45 -1.09
N VAL A 324 -6.52 -37.64 -0.03
CA VAL A 324 -5.97 -36.56 0.81
C VAL A 324 -5.01 -35.69 0.00
N ILE A 325 -4.12 -36.29 -0.79
CA ILE A 325 -3.22 -35.56 -1.70
C ILE A 325 -4.01 -34.75 -2.73
N GLU A 326 -5.07 -35.32 -3.32
CA GLU A 326 -5.92 -34.62 -4.28
C GLU A 326 -6.67 -33.44 -3.64
N LYS A 327 -7.19 -33.61 -2.41
CA LYS A 327 -7.81 -32.52 -1.65
C LYS A 327 -6.82 -31.39 -1.35
N ILE A 328 -5.61 -31.71 -0.89
CA ILE A 328 -4.55 -30.71 -0.64
C ILE A 328 -4.24 -29.95 -1.94
N LYS A 329 -4.12 -30.66 -3.05
CA LYS A 329 -3.84 -30.04 -4.36
C LYS A 329 -4.97 -29.11 -4.81
N ASN A 330 -6.22 -29.53 -4.66
CA ASN A 330 -7.39 -28.72 -5.02
C ASN A 330 -7.53 -27.49 -4.13
N TYR A 331 -7.32 -27.63 -2.83
CA TYR A 331 -7.29 -26.52 -1.89
C TYR A 331 -6.20 -25.49 -2.26
N ASN A 332 -4.96 -25.94 -2.49
CA ASN A 332 -3.86 -25.06 -2.89
C ASN A 332 -4.14 -24.36 -4.22
N ALA A 333 -4.74 -25.05 -5.19
CA ALA A 333 -5.14 -24.44 -6.46
C ALA A 333 -6.21 -23.34 -6.25
N LYS A 334 -7.25 -23.63 -5.45
CA LYS A 334 -8.32 -22.67 -5.12
C LYS A 334 -7.78 -21.46 -4.36
N ARG A 335 -6.90 -21.69 -3.38
CA ARG A 335 -6.22 -20.63 -2.62
C ARG A 335 -5.37 -19.76 -3.53
N ASN A 336 -4.58 -20.36 -4.44
CA ASN A 336 -3.77 -19.59 -5.41
C ASN A 336 -4.64 -18.73 -6.33
N GLU A 337 -5.75 -19.26 -6.84
CA GLU A 337 -6.72 -18.48 -7.63
C GLU A 337 -7.30 -17.33 -6.81
N SER A 338 -7.66 -17.59 -5.56
CA SER A 338 -8.18 -16.58 -4.64
C SER A 338 -7.14 -15.50 -4.32
N MET A 339 -5.87 -15.86 -4.13
CA MET A 339 -4.79 -14.90 -3.92
C MET A 339 -4.59 -13.99 -5.15
N MET A 340 -4.73 -14.51 -6.37
CA MET A 340 -4.68 -13.68 -7.58
C MET A 340 -5.86 -12.72 -7.67
N LYS A 341 -7.07 -13.18 -7.31
CA LYS A 341 -8.25 -12.31 -7.25
C LYS A 341 -8.08 -11.23 -6.18
N LEU A 342 -7.53 -11.57 -5.01
CA LEU A 342 -7.18 -10.59 -3.98
C LEU A 342 -6.23 -9.53 -4.51
N GLN A 343 -5.11 -9.95 -5.11
CA GLN A 343 -4.13 -9.04 -5.70
C GLN A 343 -4.77 -8.15 -6.79
N SER A 344 -5.68 -8.70 -7.62
CA SER A 344 -6.37 -7.92 -8.64
C SER A 344 -7.22 -6.78 -8.04
N VAL A 345 -7.91 -7.02 -6.92
CA VAL A 345 -8.71 -6.00 -6.23
C VAL A 345 -7.81 -4.97 -5.56
N GLU A 346 -6.72 -5.40 -4.93
CA GLU A 346 -5.76 -4.48 -4.30
C GLU A 346 -5.13 -3.52 -5.33
N ILE A 347 -4.61 -4.06 -6.43
CA ILE A 347 -4.02 -3.25 -7.50
C ILE A 347 -5.08 -2.34 -8.13
N ALA A 348 -6.33 -2.82 -8.29
CA ALA A 348 -7.41 -2.02 -8.81
C ALA A 348 -7.70 -0.78 -7.95
N ILE A 349 -7.78 -0.94 -6.62
CA ILE A 349 -8.01 0.18 -5.69
C ILE A 349 -6.82 1.15 -5.72
N ASP A 350 -5.59 0.64 -5.72
CA ASP A 350 -4.38 1.47 -5.75
C ASP A 350 -4.28 2.27 -7.06
N LEU A 351 -4.64 1.64 -8.18
CA LEU A 351 -4.65 2.28 -9.49
C LEU A 351 -5.73 3.36 -9.57
N ILE A 352 -6.96 3.10 -9.09
CA ILE A 352 -8.02 4.12 -9.02
C ILE A 352 -7.56 5.31 -8.16
N THR A 353 -6.96 5.02 -7.00
CA THR A 353 -6.43 6.04 -6.08
C THR A 353 -5.38 6.92 -6.77
N ALA A 354 -4.46 6.32 -7.53
CA ALA A 354 -3.46 7.07 -8.28
C ALA A 354 -4.04 7.85 -9.47
N ILE A 355 -5.07 7.32 -10.13
CA ILE A 355 -5.79 8.06 -11.19
C ILE A 355 -6.45 9.30 -10.60
N ILE A 356 -7.05 9.21 -9.41
CA ILE A 356 -7.64 10.36 -8.69
C ILE A 356 -6.57 11.43 -8.40
N GLU A 357 -5.40 11.04 -7.88
CA GLU A 357 -4.28 11.95 -7.63
C GLU A 357 -3.79 12.63 -8.91
N LEU A 358 -3.72 11.87 -10.00
CA LEU A 358 -3.29 12.39 -11.29
C LEU A 358 -4.31 13.38 -11.88
N ILE A 359 -5.61 13.11 -11.72
CA ILE A 359 -6.67 14.05 -12.12
C ILE A 359 -6.51 15.36 -11.34
N ALA A 360 -6.30 15.30 -10.02
CA ALA A 360 -6.08 16.48 -9.19
C ALA A 360 -4.85 17.28 -9.66
N SER A 361 -3.71 16.60 -9.82
CA SER A 361 -2.47 17.23 -10.29
C SER A 361 -2.61 17.85 -11.68
N LYS A 362 -3.30 17.17 -12.60
CA LYS A 362 -3.56 17.68 -13.95
C LYS A 362 -4.45 18.92 -13.92
N TYR A 363 -5.46 18.94 -13.06
CA TYR A 363 -6.33 20.09 -12.88
C TYR A 363 -5.58 21.31 -12.30
N GLU A 364 -4.78 21.11 -11.25
CA GLU A 364 -4.01 22.19 -10.62
C GLU A 364 -2.92 22.79 -11.53
N THR A 365 -2.40 21.99 -12.47
CA THR A 365 -1.37 22.42 -13.41
C THR A 365 -1.90 22.88 -14.77
N ALA A 366 -3.20 22.68 -15.03
CA ALA A 366 -3.84 23.09 -16.28
C ALA A 366 -3.86 24.63 -16.40
N GLN A 367 -3.74 25.12 -17.63
CA GLN A 367 -4.02 26.53 -17.89
C GLN A 367 -5.51 26.82 -17.60
N PRO A 368 -5.89 28.06 -17.21
CA PRO A 368 -7.28 28.38 -16.84
C PRO A 368 -8.34 27.99 -17.87
N ASN A 369 -7.98 27.93 -19.16
CA ASN A 369 -8.88 27.58 -20.25
C ASN A 369 -8.96 26.05 -20.53
N GLU A 370 -8.10 25.24 -19.90
CA GLU A 370 -8.01 23.78 -20.06
C GLU A 370 -8.42 23.03 -18.78
N ALA A 371 -8.67 23.74 -17.68
CA ALA A 371 -9.02 23.20 -16.37
C ALA A 371 -10.48 22.72 -16.27
N VAL A 372 -11.13 22.32 -17.36
CA VAL A 372 -12.50 21.82 -17.32
C VAL A 372 -12.49 20.30 -17.38
N ILE A 373 -13.03 19.67 -16.33
CA ILE A 373 -13.19 18.22 -16.28
C ILE A 373 -14.47 17.83 -17.05
N PRO A 374 -14.42 16.81 -17.92
CA PRO A 374 -15.60 16.33 -18.63
C PRO A 374 -16.70 15.85 -17.67
N ASP A 375 -17.97 16.18 -17.97
CA ASP A 375 -19.13 15.81 -17.14
C ASP A 375 -19.23 14.30 -16.88
N GLU A 376 -18.86 13.49 -17.87
CA GLU A 376 -18.85 12.02 -17.73
C GLU A 376 -17.85 11.58 -16.66
N LEU A 377 -16.67 12.19 -16.60
CA LEU A 377 -15.68 11.91 -15.57
C LEU A 377 -16.15 12.42 -14.20
N VAL A 378 -16.79 13.60 -14.15
CA VAL A 378 -17.41 14.09 -12.90
C VAL A 378 -18.42 13.08 -12.38
N ASN A 379 -19.33 12.58 -13.24
CA ASN A 379 -20.30 11.56 -12.86
C ASN A 379 -19.65 10.24 -12.40
N THR A 380 -18.56 9.82 -13.05
CA THR A 380 -17.79 8.66 -12.61
C THR A 380 -17.22 8.86 -11.21
N LEU A 381 -16.67 10.04 -10.93
CA LEU A 381 -16.09 10.37 -9.64
C LEU A 381 -17.15 10.50 -8.54
N THR A 382 -18.30 11.15 -8.81
CA THR A 382 -19.29 11.49 -7.78
C THR A 382 -20.38 10.44 -7.57
N ASN A 383 -20.65 9.57 -8.55
CA ASN A 383 -21.73 8.58 -8.45
C ASN A 383 -21.22 7.13 -8.56
N PHE A 384 -20.38 6.83 -9.56
CA PHE A 384 -19.93 5.47 -9.82
C PHE A 384 -18.90 4.97 -8.80
N LEU A 385 -17.79 5.69 -8.62
CA LEU A 385 -16.70 5.27 -7.71
C LEU A 385 -17.14 5.14 -6.24
N PRO A 386 -17.93 6.08 -5.68
CA PRO A 386 -18.53 5.91 -4.37
C PRO A 386 -19.22 4.58 -4.14
N HIS A 387 -20.00 4.12 -5.12
CA HIS A 387 -20.70 2.85 -5.02
C HIS A 387 -19.71 1.67 -4.97
N VAL A 388 -18.68 1.69 -5.82
CA VAL A 388 -17.61 0.67 -5.83
C VAL A 388 -16.88 0.65 -4.49
N PHE A 389 -16.49 1.80 -3.95
CA PHE A 389 -15.82 1.87 -2.65
C PHE A 389 -16.69 1.32 -1.52
N MET A 390 -18.00 1.61 -1.54
CA MET A 390 -18.92 1.09 -0.52
C MET A 390 -19.13 -0.42 -0.60
N ILE A 391 -19.01 -1.05 -1.78
CA ILE A 391 -19.03 -2.51 -1.93
C ILE A 391 -17.78 -3.16 -1.31
N LEU A 392 -16.62 -2.53 -1.46
CA LEU A 392 -15.32 -3.09 -1.04
C LEU A 392 -14.92 -2.73 0.40
N LYS A 393 -15.68 -1.84 1.05
CA LYS A 393 -15.32 -1.11 2.27
C LYS A 393 -14.97 -1.97 3.48
N ASP A 394 -15.57 -3.17 3.60
CA ASP A 394 -15.43 -4.01 4.79
C ASP A 394 -14.23 -4.97 4.68
N THR A 395 -13.89 -5.38 3.45
CA THR A 395 -12.78 -6.30 3.17
C THR A 395 -11.46 -5.57 2.96
N PHE A 396 -11.51 -4.38 2.34
CA PHE A 396 -10.33 -3.60 1.96
C PHE A 396 -10.27 -2.25 2.69
N THR A 397 -10.75 -2.20 3.94
CA THR A 397 -10.98 -0.98 4.74
C THR A 397 -9.87 0.06 4.63
N SER A 398 -8.61 -0.32 4.90
CA SER A 398 -7.47 0.61 4.89
C SER A 398 -7.24 1.24 3.51
N ARG A 399 -7.24 0.44 2.43
CA ARG A 399 -7.09 0.93 1.05
C ARG A 399 -8.27 1.78 0.61
N ILE A 400 -9.49 1.40 1.00
CA ILE A 400 -10.71 2.16 0.70
C ILE A 400 -10.73 3.51 1.41
N LEU A 401 -10.21 3.61 2.65
CA LEU A 401 -10.05 4.91 3.32
C LEU A 401 -9.04 5.82 2.61
N ILE A 402 -7.95 5.27 2.08
CA ILE A 402 -6.98 6.05 1.28
C ILE A 402 -7.66 6.56 0.00
N GLY A 403 -8.35 5.67 -0.73
CA GLY A 403 -9.11 6.02 -1.93
C GLY A 403 -10.16 7.10 -1.66
N TRP A 404 -10.93 6.96 -0.57
CA TRP A 404 -11.90 7.97 -0.14
C TRP A 404 -11.25 9.30 0.20
N ASN A 405 -10.19 9.30 1.03
CA ASN A 405 -9.48 10.51 1.39
C ASN A 405 -9.05 11.28 0.14
N ASN A 406 -8.45 10.60 -0.84
CA ASN A 406 -8.00 11.21 -2.09
C ASN A 406 -9.17 11.72 -2.95
N LEU A 407 -10.27 10.96 -3.02
CA LEU A 407 -11.46 11.36 -3.75
C LEU A 407 -12.11 12.62 -3.16
N ILE A 408 -12.18 12.71 -1.83
CA ILE A 408 -12.76 13.87 -1.14
C ILE A 408 -11.85 15.10 -1.30
N TRP A 409 -10.53 14.93 -1.19
CA TRP A 409 -9.59 16.02 -1.49
C TRP A 409 -9.70 16.50 -2.94
N LEU A 410 -9.90 15.57 -3.89
CA LEU A 410 -10.20 15.96 -5.27
C LEU A 410 -11.48 16.81 -5.33
N TYR A 411 -12.54 16.45 -4.61
CA TYR A 411 -13.76 17.28 -4.56
C TYR A 411 -13.48 18.70 -4.04
N VAL A 412 -12.63 18.82 -3.01
CA VAL A 412 -12.18 20.13 -2.49
C VAL A 412 -11.42 20.91 -3.57
N THR A 413 -10.43 20.30 -4.22
CA THR A 413 -9.64 20.92 -5.29
C THR A 413 -10.51 21.39 -6.45
N LEU A 414 -11.51 20.61 -6.82
CA LEU A 414 -12.45 20.92 -7.90
C LEU A 414 -13.58 21.86 -7.49
N SER A 415 -13.70 22.17 -6.19
CA SER A 415 -14.82 22.95 -5.64
C SER A 415 -16.19 22.39 -6.07
N LEU A 416 -16.35 21.06 -6.04
CA LEU A 416 -17.61 20.41 -6.42
C LEU A 416 -18.69 20.69 -5.38
N THR A 417 -19.69 21.47 -5.79
CA THR A 417 -20.78 21.93 -4.91
C THR A 417 -22.01 21.01 -4.95
N GLU A 418 -22.12 20.12 -5.94
CA GLU A 418 -23.31 19.29 -6.20
C GLU A 418 -23.12 17.83 -5.76
N LEU A 419 -22.62 17.60 -4.54
CA LEU A 419 -22.55 16.24 -3.98
C LEU A 419 -23.88 15.86 -3.32
N SER A 420 -24.31 14.62 -3.52
CA SER A 420 -25.53 14.10 -2.90
C SER A 420 -25.41 14.09 -1.37
N GLU A 421 -26.44 14.57 -0.67
CA GLU A 421 -26.53 14.49 0.79
C GLU A 421 -26.50 13.04 1.29
N ASP A 422 -27.14 12.11 0.56
CA ASP A 422 -27.15 10.69 0.88
C ASP A 422 -25.75 10.08 0.82
N LEU A 423 -24.96 10.50 -0.18
CA LEU A 423 -23.57 10.07 -0.33
C LEU A 423 -22.74 10.52 0.87
N LEU A 424 -22.83 11.80 1.21
CA LEU A 424 -22.09 12.39 2.33
C LEU A 424 -22.50 11.76 3.67
N ALA A 425 -23.79 11.54 3.90
CA ALA A 425 -24.30 10.88 5.10
C ALA A 425 -23.85 9.42 5.20
N SER A 426 -23.86 8.68 4.08
CA SER A 426 -23.40 7.29 4.03
C SER A 426 -21.90 7.18 4.33
N LEU A 427 -21.09 8.04 3.72
CA LEU A 427 -19.66 8.13 3.97
C LEU A 427 -19.36 8.50 5.42
N TRP A 428 -20.04 9.53 5.96
CA TRP A 428 -19.86 9.95 7.34
C TRP A 428 -20.21 8.83 8.32
N SER A 429 -21.33 8.15 8.10
CA SER A 429 -21.74 6.99 8.91
C SER A 429 -20.71 5.87 8.85
N TYR A 430 -20.18 5.55 7.66
CA TYR A 430 -19.14 4.53 7.52
C TYR A 430 -17.90 4.91 8.34
N VAL A 431 -17.33 6.08 8.10
CA VAL A 431 -16.06 6.49 8.71
C VAL A 431 -16.19 6.66 10.24
N THR A 432 -17.34 7.09 10.76
CA THR A 432 -17.53 7.28 12.21
C THR A 432 -17.85 5.99 12.97
N GLN A 433 -18.40 4.97 12.30
CA GLN A 433 -18.79 3.69 12.91
C GLN A 433 -17.73 2.58 12.76
N LEU A 434 -16.62 2.84 12.07
CA LEU A 434 -15.52 1.88 11.95
C LEU A 434 -14.96 1.50 13.32
N ASP A 435 -14.93 0.20 13.61
CA ASP A 435 -14.19 -0.35 14.74
C ASP A 435 -12.70 -0.34 14.42
N SER A 436 -11.97 0.55 15.09
CA SER A 436 -10.56 0.83 14.81
C SER A 436 -9.67 0.61 16.03
N GLN A 437 -10.12 -0.18 17.02
CA GLN A 437 -9.49 -0.23 18.35
C GLN A 437 -7.98 -0.49 18.29
N ASP A 438 -7.49 -1.29 17.33
CA ASP A 438 -6.07 -1.69 17.26
C ASP A 438 -5.34 -1.46 15.92
N ASP A 439 -6.03 -1.09 14.83
CA ASP A 439 -5.39 -0.88 13.53
C ASP A 439 -5.06 0.60 13.29
N LEU A 440 -3.77 0.94 13.39
CA LEU A 440 -3.27 2.30 13.18
C LEU A 440 -3.56 2.84 11.77
N SER A 441 -3.49 1.99 10.74
CA SER A 441 -3.74 2.41 9.36
C SER A 441 -5.20 2.82 9.16
N ILE A 442 -6.13 2.08 9.78
CA ILE A 442 -7.56 2.41 9.77
C ILE A 442 -7.79 3.70 10.57
N LYS A 443 -7.14 3.89 11.73
CA LYS A 443 -7.25 5.13 12.50
C LYS A 443 -6.81 6.36 11.71
N ILE A 444 -5.64 6.28 11.05
CA ILE A 444 -5.10 7.36 10.21
C ILE A 444 -6.03 7.64 9.04
N GLY A 445 -6.42 6.60 8.29
CA GLY A 445 -7.32 6.74 7.14
C GLY A 445 -8.68 7.32 7.52
N ARG A 446 -9.23 6.89 8.66
CA ARG A 446 -10.47 7.42 9.24
C ARG A 446 -10.36 8.91 9.54
N MET A 447 -9.33 9.33 10.28
CA MET A 447 -9.12 10.75 10.61
C MET A 447 -8.86 11.59 9.37
N GLY A 448 -8.14 11.05 8.37
CA GLY A 448 -7.96 11.67 7.06
C GLY A 448 -9.29 11.94 6.34
N CYS A 449 -10.16 10.93 6.25
CA CYS A 449 -11.48 11.10 5.63
C CYS A 449 -12.35 12.11 6.38
N ILE A 450 -12.41 12.04 7.72
CA ILE A 450 -13.17 13.01 8.54
C ILE A 450 -12.67 14.43 8.27
N TRP A 451 -11.36 14.64 8.28
CA TRP A 451 -10.77 15.94 8.00
C TRP A 451 -11.13 16.45 6.61
N ALA A 452 -10.98 15.60 5.58
CA ALA A 452 -11.30 15.94 4.21
C ALA A 452 -12.79 16.31 4.04
N VAL A 453 -13.70 15.55 4.66
CA VAL A 453 -15.15 15.87 4.65
C VAL A 453 -15.42 17.22 5.32
N LEU A 454 -14.81 17.48 6.48
CA LEU A 454 -14.97 18.76 7.18
C LEU A 454 -14.42 19.94 6.36
N LYS A 455 -13.34 19.74 5.62
CA LYS A 455 -12.81 20.75 4.70
C LYS A 455 -13.75 20.99 3.53
N LEU A 456 -14.25 19.92 2.91
CA LEU A 456 -15.19 20.01 1.80
C LEU A 456 -16.45 20.83 2.16
N ILE A 457 -17.06 20.56 3.32
CA ILE A 457 -18.26 21.30 3.74
C ILE A 457 -17.98 22.73 4.19
N SER A 458 -16.75 23.03 4.64
CA SER A 458 -16.37 24.41 5.04
C SER A 458 -15.91 25.27 3.86
N SER A 459 -15.39 24.66 2.79
CA SER A 459 -14.99 25.35 1.55
C SER A 459 -16.15 25.90 0.72
N ASN A 460 -17.39 25.45 0.94
CA ASN A 460 -18.57 25.85 0.15
C ASN A 460 -19.07 27.29 0.38
N GLY A 461 -18.30 28.16 1.06
CA GLY A 461 -18.46 29.62 1.05
C GLY A 461 -19.71 30.20 1.73
N ALA A 462 -20.76 29.40 1.96
CA ALA A 462 -21.93 29.78 2.72
C ALA A 462 -21.89 29.11 4.10
N ALA A 463 -21.71 29.91 5.16
CA ALA A 463 -21.84 29.45 6.54
C ALA A 463 -23.15 28.67 6.80
N GLU A 464 -24.21 28.97 6.03
CA GLU A 464 -25.49 28.26 6.06
C GLU A 464 -25.42 26.83 5.51
N GLY A 465 -24.64 26.58 4.44
CA GLY A 465 -24.54 25.25 3.82
C GLY A 465 -23.74 24.25 4.65
N GLY A 466 -22.60 24.67 5.21
CA GLY A 466 -21.79 23.80 6.08
C GLY A 466 -22.52 23.39 7.35
N ASN A 467 -23.27 24.32 7.95
CA ASN A 467 -24.08 24.04 9.14
C ASN A 467 -25.27 23.11 8.86
N GLN A 468 -25.88 23.18 7.66
CA GLN A 468 -26.91 22.23 7.25
C GLN A 468 -26.37 20.80 7.18
N VAL A 469 -25.20 20.59 6.56
CA VAL A 469 -24.60 19.26 6.46
C VAL A 469 -24.18 18.73 7.83
N LEU A 470 -23.60 19.56 8.71
CA LEU A 470 -23.29 19.15 10.08
C LEU A 470 -24.53 18.78 10.90
N ASN A 471 -25.67 19.43 10.65
CA ASN A 471 -26.94 19.03 11.27
C ASN A 471 -27.39 17.65 10.79
N ILE A 472 -27.28 17.35 9.49
CA ILE A 472 -27.56 16.02 8.94
C ILE A 472 -26.69 14.95 9.61
N PHE A 473 -25.41 15.27 9.82
CA PHE A 473 -24.47 14.38 10.51
C PHE A 473 -24.70 14.27 12.03
N GLN A 474 -25.62 15.07 12.60
CA GLN A 474 -25.79 15.23 14.06
C GLN A 474 -24.51 15.64 14.77
N MET A 475 -23.71 16.44 14.08
CA MET A 475 -22.41 16.90 14.56
C MET A 475 -22.47 18.32 15.08
N LEU A 476 -23.40 19.17 14.65
CA LEU A 476 -23.43 20.57 15.12
C LEU A 476 -23.44 20.65 16.67
N ASN A 477 -22.47 21.37 17.23
CA ASN A 477 -22.22 21.55 18.66
C ASN A 477 -21.94 20.25 19.44
N ASN A 478 -21.44 19.20 18.77
CA ASN A 478 -21.11 17.94 19.41
C ASN A 478 -19.76 17.99 20.17
N ILE A 479 -19.82 18.25 21.48
CA ILE A 479 -18.62 18.32 22.35
C ILE A 479 -17.99 16.95 22.63
N GLU A 480 -18.79 15.88 22.63
CA GLU A 480 -18.28 14.52 22.91
C GLU A 480 -17.39 14.02 21.76
N PHE A 481 -17.70 14.41 20.53
CA PHE A 481 -16.81 14.20 19.40
C PHE A 481 -15.44 14.86 19.61
N VAL A 482 -15.43 16.14 20.00
CA VAL A 482 -14.19 16.88 20.30
C VAL A 482 -13.35 16.16 21.36
N LYS A 483 -13.98 15.78 22.47
CA LYS A 483 -13.32 15.04 23.55
C LYS A 483 -12.77 13.69 23.07
N GLY A 484 -13.51 12.98 22.23
CA GLY A 484 -13.05 11.72 21.63
C GLY A 484 -11.77 11.90 20.81
N ILE A 485 -11.71 12.92 19.95
CA ILE A 485 -10.53 13.22 19.13
C ILE A 485 -9.35 13.70 19.99
N ILE A 486 -9.60 14.54 20.99
CA ILE A 486 -8.57 14.95 21.97
C ILE A 486 -8.00 13.72 22.70
N SER A 487 -8.87 12.79 23.10
CA SER A 487 -8.44 11.55 23.76
C SER A 487 -7.56 10.70 22.85
N GLU A 488 -7.93 10.52 21.57
CA GLU A 488 -7.11 9.79 20.61
C GLU A 488 -5.74 10.47 20.41
N LEU A 489 -5.70 11.80 20.30
CA LEU A 489 -4.45 12.55 20.18
C LEU A 489 -3.54 12.37 21.40
N GLN A 490 -4.12 12.35 22.61
CA GLN A 490 -3.37 12.23 23.86
C GLN A 490 -2.88 10.81 24.15
N ASN A 491 -3.65 9.80 23.74
CA ASN A 491 -3.39 8.39 24.07
C ASN A 491 -2.57 7.66 23.01
N ASN A 492 -2.34 8.25 21.85
CA ASN A 492 -1.51 7.67 20.81
C ASN A 492 -0.13 8.34 20.77
N GLU A 493 0.88 7.66 20.23
CA GLU A 493 2.22 8.22 20.02
C GLU A 493 2.59 8.43 18.55
N ASP A 494 1.79 7.88 17.64
CA ASP A 494 1.99 8.02 16.21
C ASP A 494 1.82 9.48 15.77
N LEU A 495 2.83 10.01 15.08
CA LEU A 495 2.91 11.40 14.69
C LEU A 495 1.85 11.75 13.63
N GLU A 496 1.65 10.88 12.64
CA GLU A 496 0.73 11.13 11.55
C GLU A 496 -0.71 11.17 12.07
N LEU A 497 -1.10 10.20 12.91
CA LEU A 497 -2.42 10.19 13.53
C LEU A 497 -2.67 11.46 14.35
N LYS A 498 -1.70 11.88 15.17
CA LYS A 498 -1.81 13.13 15.96
C LYS A 498 -2.01 14.34 15.05
N GLN A 499 -1.26 14.45 13.95
CA GLN A 499 -1.43 15.52 12.97
C GLN A 499 -2.82 15.50 12.33
N LYS A 500 -3.36 14.33 11.97
CA LYS A 500 -4.73 14.22 11.45
C LYS A 500 -5.76 14.65 12.51
N CYS A 501 -5.61 14.26 13.77
CA CYS A 501 -6.48 14.70 14.86
C CYS A 501 -6.46 16.22 15.02
N ILE A 502 -5.29 16.87 14.99
CA ILE A 502 -5.17 18.34 15.06
C ILE A 502 -5.92 19.00 13.90
N ASN A 503 -5.77 18.45 12.70
CA ASN A 503 -6.41 18.95 11.50
C ASN A 503 -7.95 18.80 11.50
N VAL A 504 -8.46 17.70 12.05
CA VAL A 504 -9.90 17.53 12.32
C VAL A 504 -10.38 18.60 13.29
N LEU A 505 -9.71 18.74 14.44
CA LEU A 505 -10.08 19.70 15.48
C LEU A 505 -10.04 21.13 14.96
N SER A 506 -8.99 21.52 14.25
CA SER A 506 -8.83 22.88 13.75
C SER A 506 -9.90 23.24 12.72
N THR A 507 -10.16 22.33 11.78
CA THR A 507 -11.22 22.54 10.77
C THR A 507 -12.59 22.64 11.41
N TYR A 508 -12.86 21.81 12.42
CA TYR A 508 -14.13 21.81 13.13
C TYR A 508 -14.33 23.07 13.99
N ALA A 509 -13.26 23.59 14.60
CA ALA A 509 -13.28 24.82 15.38
C ALA A 509 -13.56 26.10 14.54
N MET A 510 -13.30 26.06 13.23
CA MET A 510 -13.50 27.20 12.33
C MET A 510 -14.97 27.39 11.90
N VAL A 511 -15.84 26.41 12.19
CA VAL A 511 -17.23 26.46 11.78
C VAL A 511 -18.00 27.49 12.62
N GLN A 512 -18.58 28.49 11.96
CA GLN A 512 -19.36 29.56 12.60
C GLN A 512 -20.64 29.00 13.26
N GLY A 513 -21.06 29.61 14.36
CA GLY A 513 -22.24 29.23 15.14
C GLY A 513 -21.97 28.18 16.23
N GLN A 514 -20.70 27.81 16.45
CA GLN A 514 -20.28 26.78 17.41
C GLN A 514 -19.26 27.27 18.43
N ILE A 515 -19.57 28.40 19.11
CA ILE A 515 -18.64 29.08 20.02
C ILE A 515 -18.09 28.15 21.12
N GLU A 516 -18.92 27.29 21.72
CA GLU A 516 -18.46 26.36 22.77
C GLU A 516 -17.51 25.28 22.24
N ILE A 517 -17.68 24.84 20.98
CA ILE A 517 -16.75 23.92 20.32
C ILE A 517 -15.40 24.60 20.08
N ASN A 518 -15.43 25.83 19.54
CA ASN A 518 -14.23 26.61 19.33
C ASN A 518 -13.48 26.84 20.65
N LYS A 519 -14.19 27.16 21.72
CA LYS A 519 -13.65 27.33 23.07
C LYS A 519 -12.92 26.10 23.58
N GLU A 520 -13.55 24.93 23.56
CA GLU A 520 -12.96 23.67 24.03
C GLU A 520 -11.65 23.36 23.28
N ILE A 521 -11.67 23.48 21.95
CA ILE A 521 -10.52 23.20 21.09
C ILE A 521 -9.41 24.24 21.28
N GLY A 522 -9.77 25.53 21.32
CA GLY A 522 -8.85 26.64 21.52
C GLY A 522 -8.13 26.55 22.86
N GLN A 523 -8.87 26.29 23.94
CA GLN A 523 -8.30 26.09 25.28
C GLN A 523 -7.36 24.88 25.31
N PHE A 524 -7.76 23.78 24.69
CA PHE A 524 -6.91 22.60 24.56
C PHE A 524 -5.59 22.90 23.82
N PHE A 525 -5.65 23.60 22.67
CA PHE A 525 -4.45 23.96 21.91
C PHE A 525 -3.53 24.88 22.70
N ILE A 526 -4.06 25.94 23.30
CA ILE A 526 -3.28 26.86 24.13
C ILE A 526 -2.63 26.13 25.30
N GLN A 527 -3.37 25.26 25.99
CA GLN A 527 -2.83 24.44 27.08
C GLN A 527 -1.71 23.52 26.58
N LYS A 528 -1.87 22.91 25.40
CA LYS A 528 -0.85 22.02 24.83
C LYS A 528 0.41 22.78 24.42
N LEU A 529 0.27 23.97 23.85
CA LEU A 529 1.38 24.81 23.42
C LEU A 529 2.22 25.38 24.58
N THR A 530 1.68 25.44 25.79
CA THR A 530 2.44 25.82 27.00
C THR A 530 3.13 24.63 27.68
N GLN A 531 2.83 23.39 27.27
CA GLN A 531 3.47 22.20 27.83
C GLN A 531 4.90 22.01 27.30
N SER A 532 5.80 21.64 28.21
CA SER A 532 7.12 21.12 27.87
C SER A 532 7.03 19.67 27.37
N ASN A 533 8.00 19.23 26.57
CA ASN A 533 8.15 17.85 26.07
C ASN A 533 7.07 17.40 25.07
N VAL A 534 6.46 18.34 24.34
CA VAL A 534 5.65 18.03 23.15
C VAL A 534 6.56 17.96 21.93
N GLN A 535 6.31 16.99 21.04
CA GLN A 535 7.05 16.86 19.78
C GLN A 535 6.97 18.18 18.97
N PRO A 536 8.11 18.72 18.46
CA PRO A 536 8.13 19.98 17.72
C PRO A 536 7.17 20.04 16.53
N GLU A 537 6.97 18.91 15.84
CA GLU A 537 6.05 18.74 14.72
C GLU A 537 4.60 19.04 15.14
N ILE A 538 4.20 18.57 16.32
CA ILE A 538 2.87 18.80 16.89
C ILE A 538 2.70 20.25 17.31
N LEU A 539 3.76 20.86 17.88
CA LEU A 539 3.75 22.27 18.25
C LEU A 539 3.61 23.18 17.02
N VAL A 540 4.32 22.88 15.94
CA VAL A 540 4.19 23.60 14.65
C VAL A 540 2.76 23.48 14.13
N GLU A 541 2.20 22.27 14.08
CA GLU A 541 0.86 22.02 13.55
C GLU A 541 -0.25 22.74 14.35
N MET A 542 -0.18 22.68 15.68
CA MET A 542 -1.13 23.38 16.57
C MET A 542 -1.01 24.90 16.46
N THR A 543 0.21 25.42 16.34
CA THR A 543 0.46 26.85 16.18
C THR A 543 -0.10 27.37 14.85
N ASN A 544 0.17 26.65 13.75
CA ASN A 544 -0.41 26.96 12.44
C ASN A 544 -1.94 26.86 12.44
N SER A 545 -2.50 25.90 13.18
CA SER A 545 -3.95 25.78 13.34
C SER A 545 -4.55 26.98 14.07
N LEU A 546 -3.89 27.52 15.10
CA LEU A 546 -4.35 28.74 15.78
C LEU A 546 -4.41 29.95 14.84
N PHE A 547 -3.44 30.07 13.92
CA PHE A 547 -3.44 31.14 12.92
C PHE A 547 -4.66 31.06 12.01
N GLN A 548 -5.04 29.85 11.60
CA GLN A 548 -6.21 29.63 10.75
C GLN A 548 -7.51 29.91 11.51
N ILE A 549 -7.62 29.43 12.75
CA ILE A 549 -8.83 29.60 13.56
C ILE A 549 -9.06 31.08 13.86
N TYR A 550 -8.05 31.76 14.40
CA TYR A 550 -8.19 33.14 14.90
C TYR A 550 -7.59 34.17 13.94
N GLY A 551 -7.58 33.90 12.64
CA GLY A 551 -6.99 34.78 11.64
C GLY A 551 -7.76 36.08 11.38
N ASP A 552 -9.05 36.14 11.74
CA ASP A 552 -9.95 37.25 11.40
C ASP A 552 -10.84 37.61 12.61
N ALA A 553 -10.87 38.90 13.00
CA ALA A 553 -11.74 39.37 14.07
C ALA A 553 -13.24 39.29 13.79
N SER A 554 -13.65 39.15 12.53
CA SER A 554 -15.07 39.06 12.15
C SER A 554 -15.73 37.72 12.50
N TYR A 555 -14.94 36.69 12.84
CA TYR A 555 -15.46 35.39 13.26
C TYR A 555 -16.16 35.47 14.62
N ASP A 556 -17.30 34.78 14.74
CA ASP A 556 -18.20 34.87 15.90
C ASP A 556 -17.56 34.42 17.23
N TYR A 557 -16.55 33.57 17.16
CA TYR A 557 -15.80 33.08 18.30
C TYR A 557 -14.57 33.93 18.65
N ASN A 558 -14.12 34.86 17.80
CA ASN A 558 -12.88 35.60 18.04
C ASN A 558 -12.97 36.46 19.32
N GLU A 559 -13.99 37.32 19.42
CA GLU A 559 -14.21 38.15 20.60
C GLU A 559 -14.42 37.33 21.88
N PRO A 560 -15.39 36.39 21.96
CA PRO A 560 -15.66 35.68 23.21
C PRO A 560 -14.53 34.73 23.65
N ILE A 561 -13.76 34.17 22.71
CA ILE A 561 -12.77 33.13 23.02
C ILE A 561 -11.33 33.65 22.97
N PHE A 562 -10.92 34.29 21.88
CA PHE A 562 -9.53 34.75 21.74
C PHE A 562 -9.26 35.99 22.61
N VAL A 563 -10.13 37.00 22.50
CA VAL A 563 -10.01 38.25 23.28
C VAL A 563 -10.43 37.99 24.73
N GLY A 564 -11.65 37.46 24.93
CA GLY A 564 -12.18 37.16 26.26
C GLY A 564 -11.41 36.09 27.04
N GLY A 565 -10.69 35.19 26.35
CA GLY A 565 -9.83 34.17 26.96
C GLY A 565 -8.38 34.59 27.15
N GLU A 566 -8.01 35.84 26.83
CA GLU A 566 -6.66 36.40 26.94
C GLU A 566 -5.59 35.60 26.17
N PHE A 567 -5.96 34.95 25.06
CA PHE A 567 -5.04 34.09 24.30
C PHE A 567 -3.83 34.86 23.79
N LEU A 568 -3.99 36.14 23.44
CA LEU A 568 -2.87 36.99 23.02
C LEU A 568 -1.79 37.13 24.10
N SER A 569 -2.17 37.28 25.38
CA SER A 569 -1.21 37.35 26.48
C SER A 569 -0.52 36.00 26.67
N ILE A 570 -1.28 34.90 26.64
CA ILE A 570 -0.72 33.55 26.79
C ILE A 570 0.27 33.23 25.66
N LEU A 571 -0.06 33.63 24.42
CA LEU A 571 0.83 33.48 23.27
C LEU A 571 2.16 34.21 23.50
N LYS A 572 2.11 35.48 23.90
CA LYS A 572 3.29 36.32 24.17
C LYS A 572 4.13 35.79 25.33
N ASP A 573 3.49 35.50 26.46
CA ASP A 573 4.16 35.34 27.74
C ASP A 573 4.54 33.88 28.03
N GLN A 574 3.86 32.91 27.42
CA GLN A 574 4.03 31.48 27.71
C GLN A 574 4.39 30.66 26.48
N VAL A 575 3.66 30.81 25.37
CA VAL A 575 3.88 29.98 24.16
C VAL A 575 5.17 30.36 23.45
N VAL A 576 5.41 31.65 23.18
CA VAL A 576 6.63 32.13 22.50
C VAL A 576 7.92 31.66 23.21
N PRO A 577 8.06 31.81 24.55
CA PRO A 577 9.21 31.27 25.27
C PRO A 577 9.36 29.75 25.16
N ASN A 578 8.25 28.99 25.28
CA ASN A 578 8.29 27.53 25.19
C ASN A 578 8.72 27.08 23.78
N LEU A 579 8.07 27.58 22.73
CA LEU A 579 8.42 27.23 21.35
C LEU A 579 9.86 27.59 21.02
N ARG A 580 10.35 28.75 21.48
CA ARG A 580 11.77 29.13 21.32
C ARG A 580 12.71 28.10 21.93
N GLN A 581 12.37 27.57 23.11
CA GLN A 581 13.17 26.54 23.77
C GLN A 581 13.11 25.20 23.04
N GLN A 582 11.91 24.72 22.67
CA GLN A 582 11.71 23.43 22.01
C GLN A 582 12.31 23.43 20.60
N PHE A 583 12.02 24.45 19.79
CA PHE A 583 12.51 24.54 18.41
C PHE A 583 14.03 24.71 18.34
N LYS A 584 14.66 25.29 19.37
CA LYS A 584 16.13 25.34 19.45
C LYS A 584 16.75 23.94 19.50
N MET A 585 16.09 22.97 20.13
CA MET A 585 16.58 21.59 20.29
C MET A 585 16.45 20.73 19.02
N VAL A 586 15.70 21.19 18.02
CA VAL A 586 15.64 20.52 16.71
C VAL A 586 17.01 20.64 16.04
N ASP A 587 17.63 19.48 15.75
CA ASP A 587 18.93 19.40 15.11
C ASP A 587 18.79 19.53 13.59
N LYS A 588 19.28 20.64 13.06
CA LYS A 588 19.29 20.96 11.62
C LYS A 588 20.03 19.93 10.76
N ASN A 589 20.96 19.16 11.34
CA ASN A 589 21.73 18.18 10.59
C ASN A 589 21.00 16.83 10.52
N LYS A 590 20.10 16.56 11.48
CA LYS A 590 19.29 15.35 11.51
C LYS A 590 17.99 15.53 10.71
N ASP A 591 17.32 16.67 10.92
CA ASP A 591 16.07 17.00 10.25
C ASP A 591 16.05 18.49 9.85
N PRO A 592 16.68 18.83 8.70
CA PRO A 592 16.74 20.20 8.22
C PRO A 592 15.34 20.76 7.87
N GLU A 593 14.44 19.91 7.36
CA GLU A 593 13.09 20.32 6.95
C GLU A 593 12.24 20.71 8.15
N LEU A 594 12.25 19.90 9.23
CA LEU A 594 11.58 20.28 10.47
C LEU A 594 12.16 21.56 11.06
N LYS A 595 13.47 21.75 10.98
CA LYS A 595 14.10 22.97 11.47
C LYS A 595 13.63 24.22 10.73
N GLU A 596 13.49 24.13 9.41
CA GLU A 596 12.94 25.19 8.56
C GLU A 596 11.48 25.47 8.93
N ARG A 597 10.63 24.43 9.01
CA ARG A 597 9.24 24.57 9.46
C ARG A 597 9.10 25.23 10.83
N CYS A 598 10.00 24.91 11.78
CA CYS A 598 10.03 25.55 13.09
C CYS A 598 10.37 27.05 12.99
N HIS A 599 11.28 27.41 12.09
CA HIS A 599 11.66 28.80 11.86
C HIS A 599 10.51 29.60 11.26
N ASP A 600 9.88 29.08 10.20
CA ASP A 600 8.75 29.71 9.51
C ASP A 600 7.55 29.87 10.43
N CYS A 601 7.26 28.84 11.23
CA CYS A 601 6.23 28.89 12.26
C CYS A 601 6.47 30.03 13.26
N PHE A 602 7.72 30.26 13.67
CA PHE A 602 8.07 31.31 14.62
C PHE A 602 7.97 32.72 14.01
N ILE A 603 8.35 32.88 12.74
CA ILE A 603 8.18 34.13 11.99
C ILE A 603 6.70 34.46 11.84
N THR A 604 5.89 33.46 11.49
CA THR A 604 4.44 33.61 11.34
C THR A 604 3.79 33.92 12.67
N LEU A 605 4.24 33.30 13.77
CA LEU A 605 3.76 33.60 15.12
C LEU A 605 4.02 35.05 15.54
N ASP A 606 5.22 35.57 15.27
CA ASP A 606 5.57 36.97 15.55
C ASP A 606 4.66 37.93 14.76
N SER A 607 4.49 37.65 13.47
CA SER A 607 3.59 38.42 12.60
C SER A 607 2.14 38.37 13.06
N PHE A 608 1.66 37.19 13.45
CA PHE A 608 0.31 36.98 13.97
C PHE A 608 0.08 37.72 15.29
N ILE A 609 1.05 37.71 16.20
CA ILE A 609 0.98 38.45 17.47
C ILE A 609 0.93 39.95 17.22
N HIS A 610 1.75 40.47 16.29
CA HIS A 610 1.72 41.87 15.91
C HIS A 610 0.35 42.25 15.32
N TYR A 611 -0.12 41.48 14.34
CA TYR A 611 -1.44 41.65 13.74
C TYR A 611 -2.55 41.70 14.79
N LYS A 612 -2.59 40.72 15.71
CA LYS A 612 -3.60 40.66 16.78
C LYS A 612 -3.47 41.75 17.86
N THR A 613 -2.31 42.39 17.96
CA THR A 613 -2.11 43.53 18.87
C THR A 613 -2.64 44.82 18.27
N ASP A 614 -2.62 44.94 16.93
CA ASP A 614 -3.13 46.11 16.22
C ASP A 614 -4.64 46.00 15.93
N GLU A 615 -5.19 44.78 15.87
CA GLU A 615 -6.61 44.48 15.67
C GLU A 615 -7.47 44.73 16.93
N ASN A 616 -6.87 44.62 18.12
CA ASN A 616 -7.49 44.89 19.44
C ASN A 616 -7.09 46.27 19.96
#